data_AF-A0A7R9AQJ2-F1
#
_entry.id   AF-A0A7R9AQJ2-F1
#
_cell.length_a   1.000
_cell.length_b   1.000
_cell.length_c   1.000
_cell.angle_alpha   90.00
_cell.angle_beta   90.00
_cell.angle_gamma   90.00
#
_symmetry.space_group_name_H-M   'P 1'
#
loop_
_entity.id
_entity.type
_entity.pdbx_description
1 polymer ?
#
loop_
_entity_poly.entity_id
_entity_poly.type
_entity_poly.pdbx_seq_one_letter_code
_entity_poly.pdbx_strand_id
1 'polypeptide(L)' 'MFVALVKVEYKPCVVPASCWDLMREFLQGFLGSSVQNTAPQYLQNRINEVYQPIDTIQQYLDQFMLYRKATGVL' A
#
# COMPACT_ATOMS: atom_id res chain seq x y z
N MET A 1 7.20 -14.44 -15.82
CA MET A 1 6.21 -13.79 -14.94
C MET A 1 6.70 -12.37 -14.67
N PHE A 2 6.02 -11.35 -15.17
CA PHE A 2 6.40 -9.94 -14.95
C PHE A 2 5.85 -9.48 -13.60
N VAL A 3 6.69 -8.85 -12.78
CA VAL A 3 6.25 -8.23 -11.53
C VAL A 3 5.95 -6.77 -11.82
N ALA A 4 4.68 -6.37 -11.70
CA ALA A 4 4.25 -4.98 -11.85
C ALA A 4 3.92 -4.39 -10.46
N LEU A 5 4.48 -3.21 -10.16
CA LEU A 5 4.14 -2.45 -8.97
C LEU A 5 2.97 -1.51 -9.29
N VAL A 6 1.87 -1.65 -8.57
CA VAL A 6 0.71 -0.75 -8.69
C VAL A 6 0.71 0.22 -7.50
N LYS A 7 0.80 1.53 -7.78
CA LYS A 7 0.65 2.58 -6.77
C LYS A 7 -0.77 3.12 -6.82
N VAL A 8 -1.44 3.14 -5.67
CA VAL A 8 -2.78 3.69 -5.49
C VAL A 8 -2.72 4.68 -4.34
N GLU A 9 -3.31 5.85 -4.54
CA GLU A 9 -3.29 6.93 -3.58
C GLU A 9 -4.68 7.56 -3.51
N TYR A 10 -5.24 7.65 -2.31
CA TYR A 10 -6.52 8.30 -2.07
C TYR A 10 -6.29 9.74 -1.62
N LYS A 11 -6.74 10.71 -2.42
CA LYS A 11 -6.67 12.16 -2.13
C LYS A 11 -8.06 12.78 -2.21
N PRO A 12 -8.29 13.93 -1.56
CA PRO A 12 -8.05 14.23 -0.15
C PRO A 12 -9.06 13.49 0.76
N CYS A 13 -8.62 13.02 1.93
CA CYS A 13 -9.42 12.20 2.85
C CYS A 13 -9.81 13.03 4.09
N VAL A 14 -11.11 13.27 4.31
CA VAL A 14 -11.63 13.87 5.56
C VAL A 14 -11.93 12.83 6.65
N VAL A 15 -11.92 11.54 6.29
CA VAL A 15 -12.16 10.41 7.21
C VAL A 15 -11.10 9.33 6.98
N PRO A 16 -9.88 9.48 7.54
CA PRO A 16 -8.79 8.53 7.33
C PRO A 16 -9.14 7.09 7.69
N ALA A 17 -10.03 6.91 8.68
CA ALA A 17 -10.43 5.59 9.15
C ALA A 17 -11.07 4.68 8.09
N SER A 18 -11.71 5.24 7.06
CA SER A 18 -12.32 4.47 5.97
C SER A 18 -11.43 4.34 4.74
N CYS A 19 -10.30 5.05 4.71
CA CYS A 19 -9.51 5.21 3.50
C CYS A 19 -8.89 3.86 3.03
N TRP A 20 -8.43 3.02 3.95
CA TRP A 20 -7.91 1.68 3.62
C TRP A 20 -8.98 0.77 3.02
N ASP A 21 -10.12 0.61 3.69
CA ASP A 21 -11.16 -0.32 3.26
C ASP A 21 -11.74 0.07 1.90
N LEU A 22 -11.96 1.38 1.67
CA LEU A 22 -12.41 1.89 0.37
C LEU A 22 -11.40 1.63 -0.75
N MET A 23 -10.11 1.90 -0.52
CA MET A 23 -9.06 1.63 -1.51
C MET A 23 -8.97 0.13 -1.81
N ARG A 24 -9.06 -0.72 -0.78
CA ARG A 24 -8.99 -2.16 -0.92
C ARG A 24 -10.16 -2.71 -1.72
N GLU A 25 -11.38 -2.30 -1.41
CA GLU A 25 -12.60 -2.70 -2.14
C GLU A 25 -12.53 -2.25 -3.61
N PHE A 26 -12.15 -0.99 -3.84
CA PHE A 26 -11.94 -0.47 -5.19
C PHE A 26 -10.96 -1.34 -5.97
N LEU A 27 -9.78 -1.61 -5.41
CA LEU A 27 -8.75 -2.42 -6.08
C LEU A 27 -9.19 -3.86 -6.29
N GLN A 28 -9.95 -4.44 -5.37
CA GLN A 28 -10.44 -5.81 -5.50
C GLN A 28 -11.35 -5.97 -6.73
N GLY A 29 -12.10 -4.92 -7.11
CA GLY A 29 -12.88 -4.89 -8.34
C GLY A 29 -12.05 -4.98 -9.63
N PHE A 30 -10.79 -4.54 -9.62
CA PHE A 30 -9.90 -4.56 -10.80
C PHE A 30 -8.89 -5.70 -10.79
N LEU A 31 -8.31 -5.99 -9.62
CA LEU A 31 -7.17 -6.91 -9.46
C LEU A 31 -7.57 -8.24 -8.84
N GLY A 32 -8.85 -8.40 -8.44
CA GLY A 32 -9.39 -9.62 -7.87
C GLY A 32 -8.62 -10.09 -6.64
N SER A 33 -8.23 -11.36 -6.63
CA SER A 33 -7.48 -12.00 -5.53
C SER A 33 -6.03 -11.52 -5.39
N SER A 34 -5.55 -10.65 -6.28
CA SER A 34 -4.19 -10.10 -6.20
C SER A 34 -4.06 -8.99 -5.15
N VAL A 35 -5.19 -8.44 -4.68
CA VAL A 35 -5.21 -7.42 -3.62
C VAL A 35 -4.97 -8.06 -2.27
N GLN A 36 -4.07 -7.47 -1.48
CA GLN A 36 -3.81 -7.92 -0.13
C GLN A 36 -5.00 -7.60 0.78
N ASN A 37 -5.45 -8.59 1.55
CA ASN A 37 -6.56 -8.41 2.49
C ASN A 37 -6.16 -7.60 3.74
N THR A 38 -4.87 -7.57 4.05
CA THR A 38 -4.30 -6.93 5.24
C THR A 38 -3.50 -5.69 4.86
N ALA A 39 -3.60 -4.63 5.66
CA ALA A 39 -2.82 -3.43 5.48
C ALA A 39 -1.31 -3.71 5.59
N PRO A 40 -0.47 -3.07 4.76
CA PRO A 40 0.98 -3.15 4.88
C PRO A 40 1.45 -2.73 6.27
N GLN A 41 2.55 -3.34 6.74
CA GLN A 41 3.05 -3.14 8.09
C GLN A 41 3.38 -1.67 8.41
N TYR A 42 3.97 -0.92 7.45
CA TYR A 42 4.22 0.51 7.61
C TYR A 42 2.94 1.34 7.82
N LEU A 43 1.80 0.85 7.35
CA LEU A 43 0.52 1.54 7.40
C LEU A 43 -0.30 1.17 8.65
N GLN A 44 -0.15 -0.03 9.21
CA GLN A 44 -1.02 -0.56 10.28
C GLN A 44 -1.16 0.40 11.48
N ASN A 45 -0.05 0.99 11.93
CA ASN A 45 -0.06 1.90 13.09
C ASN A 45 -0.60 3.29 12.77
N ARG A 46 -0.66 3.67 11.49
CA ARG A 46 -1.05 5.01 11.02
C ARG A 46 -2.25 5.00 10.09
N ILE A 47 -2.98 3.88 10.04
CA ILE A 47 -4.05 3.65 9.07
C ILE A 47 -5.23 4.63 9.25
N ASN A 48 -5.43 5.09 10.48
CA ASN A 48 -6.45 6.07 10.87
C ASN A 48 -5.89 7.50 10.96
N GLU A 49 -4.62 7.72 10.63
CA GLU A 49 -3.99 9.02 10.65
C GLU A 49 -4.09 9.71 9.28
N VAL A 50 -4.01 11.04 9.28
CA VAL A 50 -3.96 11.80 8.03
C VAL A 50 -2.66 11.49 7.31
N TYR A 51 -2.78 11.06 6.05
CA TYR A 51 -1.62 10.79 5.20
C TYR A 51 -0.67 11.99 5.12
N GLN A 52 0.62 11.75 5.33
CA GLN A 52 1.70 12.72 5.28
C GLN A 52 2.70 12.34 4.18
N PRO A 53 3.48 13.31 3.65
CA PRO A 53 4.53 13.02 2.66
C PRO A 53 5.54 11.95 3.10
N ILE A 54 5.81 11.81 4.40
CA ILE A 54 6.70 10.79 4.94
C ILE A 54 6.17 9.36 4.73
N ASP A 55 4.86 9.16 4.64
CA ASP A 55 4.25 7.86 4.37
C ASP A 55 4.60 7.37 2.97
N THR A 56 4.67 8.27 1.98
CA THR A 56 5.14 7.93 0.62
C THR A 56 6.56 7.38 0.65
N ILE A 57 7.45 8.04 1.41
CA ILE A 57 8.86 7.63 1.51
C ILE A 57 8.96 6.24 2.11
N GLN A 58 8.23 5.98 3.21
CA GLN A 58 8.22 4.67 3.86
C GLN A 58 7.67 3.58 2.95
N GLN A 59 6.60 3.85 2.19
CA GLN A 59 6.06 2.92 1.20
C GLN A 59 7.12 2.51 0.18
N TYR A 60 7.88 3.45 -0.39
CA TYR A 60 8.93 3.13 -1.36
C TYR A 60 10.09 2.35 -0.74
N LEU A 61 10.51 2.69 0.49
CA LEU A 61 11.58 1.98 1.19
C LEU A 61 11.20 0.51 1.45
N ASP A 62 9.96 0.26 1.89
CA ASP A 62 9.46 -1.10 2.10
C ASP A 62 9.40 -1.91 0.80
N GLN A 63 8.91 -1.29 -0.29
CA GLN A 63 8.90 -1.94 -1.61
C GLN A 63 10.31 -2.25 -2.11
N PHE A 64 11.26 -1.34 -1.89
CA PHE A 64 12.67 -1.58 -2.23
C PHE A 64 13.26 -2.75 -1.44
N MET A 65 12.98 -2.83 -0.13
CA MET A 65 13.43 -3.93 0.72
C MET A 65 12.82 -5.28 0.30
N LEU A 66 11.55 -5.30 -0.08
CA LEU A 66 10.89 -6.49 -0.64
C LEU A 66 11.51 -6.92 -1.97
N TYR A 67 11.77 -5.95 -2.85
CA TYR A 67 12.41 -6.22 -4.15
C TYR A 67 13.80 -6.85 -3.96
N ARG A 68 14.62 -6.30 -3.05
CA ARG A 68 15.97 -6.81 -2.76
C ARG A 68 15.96 -8.26 -2.25
N LYS A 69 14.98 -8.61 -1.41
CA LYS A 69 14.76 -10.00 -0.95
C LYS A 69 14.33 -10.93 -2.09
N ALA A 70 13.42 -10.47 -2.95
CA ALA A 70 12.89 -11.28 -4.05
C ALA A 70 13.91 -11.57 -5.16
N THR A 71 14.88 -10.66 -5.37
CA THR A 71 15.94 -10.83 -6.40
C THR A 71 17.18 -11.56 -5.91
N GLY A 72 17.25 -11.98 -4.64
CA GLY A 72 18.42 -12.69 -4.11
C GLY A 72 19.69 -11.84 -4.08
N VAL A 73 19.57 -10.51 -4.05
CA VAL A 73 20.70 -9.57 -3.85
C VAL A 73 21.11 -9.52 -2.35
N LEU A 74 20.56 -10.44 -1.54
CA LEU A 74 20.98 -10.82 -0.20
C LEU A 74 20.83 -12.33 -0.04
#